data_AF-A0A231HCJ7-F1
#
_entry.id   AF-A0A231HCJ7-F1
#
_cell.length_a   1.000
_cell.length_b   1.000
_cell.length_c   1.000
_cell.angle_alpha   90.00
_cell.angle_beta   90.00
_cell.angle_gamma   90.00
#
_symmetry.space_group_name_H-M   'P 1'
#
loop_
_entity.id
_entity.type
_entity.pdbx_description
1 polymer ?
#
loop_
_entity_poly.entity_id
_entity_poly.type
_entity_poly.pdbx_seq_one_letter_code
_entity_poly.pdbx_strand_id
1 'polypeptide(L)'
;MIVDWETYYTAGTKCRELAVSLRAADKPVHEAAEAQWSGMAGDAPGCMQWGQAYDEAARGTLQACASLANALTNYGAVLYAQGYNWGITNKSSPPPPQPDISQVGEYKVALPNSTHGTGIGFGDNGGAKEFFDDLFRKVVKSFGRIPNGDADKLQKAYNTWTAFADNSAISETLYRIMLISDLFIDMDDSSHRYEIQHRLNDLHTALKLSHWPPDAWLRRSTTITKQLRHWPQPAPTRSI
;
A
#
# COMPACT_ATOMS: atom_id res chain seq x y z
N MET A 1 41.42 1.63 -14.44
CA MET A 1 40.02 1.86 -14.04
C MET A 1 39.84 1.19 -12.69
N ILE A 2 39.75 1.97 -11.61
CA ILE A 2 39.51 1.45 -10.27
C ILE A 2 38.04 1.74 -10.00
N VAL A 3 37.19 0.74 -10.22
CA VAL A 3 35.80 0.84 -9.80
C VAL A 3 35.77 0.55 -8.30
N ASP A 4 35.28 1.51 -7.50
CA ASP A 4 35.17 1.33 -6.05
C ASP A 4 34.09 0.29 -5.72
N TRP A 5 34.53 -0.84 -5.18
CA TRP A 5 33.63 -1.94 -4.81
C TRP A 5 32.76 -1.58 -3.60
N GLU A 6 33.19 -0.66 -2.74
CA GLU A 6 32.45 -0.25 -1.53
C GLU A 6 31.17 0.49 -1.90
N THR A 7 31.19 1.26 -2.99
CA THR A 7 30.01 1.92 -3.57
C THR A 7 28.89 0.91 -3.87
N TYR A 8 29.21 -0.26 -4.43
CA TYR A 8 28.22 -1.31 -4.70
C TYR A 8 27.62 -1.90 -3.42
N TYR A 9 28.44 -2.13 -2.38
CA TYR A 9 27.95 -2.64 -1.10
C TYR A 9 27.07 -1.62 -0.38
N THR A 10 27.44 -0.34 -0.45
CA THR A 10 26.65 0.77 0.07
C THR A 10 25.30 0.85 -0.63
N ALA A 11 25.28 0.78 -1.97
CA ALA A 11 24.05 0.77 -2.74
C ALA A 11 23.19 -0.46 -2.44
N GLY A 12 23.80 -1.65 -2.40
CA GLY A 12 23.12 -2.90 -2.06
C GLY A 12 22.49 -2.89 -0.66
N THR A 13 23.18 -2.29 0.31
CA THR A 13 22.68 -2.09 1.67
C THR A 13 21.45 -1.20 1.66
N LYS A 14 21.54 -0.03 1.03
CA LYS A 14 20.42 0.92 0.95
C LYS A 14 19.21 0.35 0.23
N CYS A 15 19.40 -0.48 -0.80
CA CYS A 15 18.31 -1.22 -1.44
C CYS A 15 17.61 -2.15 -0.44
N ARG A 16 18.36 -2.95 0.33
CA ARG A 16 17.79 -3.87 1.31
C ARG A 16 17.11 -3.14 2.48
N GLU A 17 17.71 -2.07 2.99
CA GLU A 17 17.12 -1.24 4.05
C GLU A 17 15.80 -0.61 3.60
N LEU A 18 15.74 -0.11 2.36
CA LEU A 18 14.51 0.41 1.78
C LEU A 18 13.45 -0.69 1.64
N ALA A 19 13.82 -1.87 1.14
CA ALA A 19 12.91 -3.01 1.05
C ALA A 19 12.32 -3.41 2.42
N VAL A 20 13.16 -3.48 3.46
CA VAL A 20 12.73 -3.77 4.83
C VAL A 20 11.78 -2.68 5.34
N SER A 21 12.10 -1.42 5.08
CA SER A 21 11.26 -0.28 5.50
C SER A 21 9.89 -0.30 4.83
N LEU A 22 9.82 -0.65 3.53
CA LEU A 22 8.56 -0.81 2.79
C LEU A 22 7.69 -1.93 3.39
N ARG A 23 8.28 -3.08 3.68
CA ARG A 23 7.58 -4.22 4.33
C ARG A 23 7.16 -3.92 5.77
N ALA A 24 7.92 -3.09 6.48
CA ALA A 24 7.51 -2.63 7.80
C ALA A 24 6.32 -1.68 7.72
N ALA A 25 6.24 -0.86 6.66
CA ALA A 25 5.17 0.09 6.44
C ALA A 25 3.86 -0.57 5.95
N ASP A 26 3.93 -1.62 5.12
CA ASP A 26 2.74 -2.31 4.60
C ASP A 26 2.11 -3.30 5.61
N LYS A 27 2.89 -3.83 6.55
CA LYS A 27 2.44 -4.80 7.56
C LYS A 27 1.18 -4.37 8.35
N PRO A 28 1.08 -3.14 8.91
CA PRO A 28 -0.12 -2.71 9.63
C PRO A 28 -1.39 -2.69 8.76
N VAL A 29 -1.23 -2.48 7.45
CA VAL A 29 -2.33 -2.49 6.49
C VAL A 29 -2.86 -3.90 6.30
N HIS A 30 -1.97 -4.90 6.18
CA HIS A 30 -2.34 -6.31 6.13
C HIS A 30 -3.05 -6.77 7.41
N GLU A 31 -2.51 -6.43 8.58
CA GLU A 31 -3.10 -6.78 9.88
C GLU A 31 -4.50 -6.15 10.05
N ALA A 32 -4.66 -4.88 9.65
CA ALA A 32 -5.96 -4.22 9.66
C ALA A 32 -6.96 -4.87 8.69
N ALA A 33 -6.49 -5.31 7.53
CA ALA A 33 -7.33 -5.99 6.53
C ALA A 33 -7.95 -7.26 7.09
N GLU A 34 -7.13 -8.12 7.67
CA GLU A 34 -7.57 -9.39 8.26
C GLU A 34 -8.55 -9.17 9.42
N ALA A 35 -8.31 -8.16 10.25
CA ALA A 35 -9.10 -7.94 11.46
C ALA A 35 -10.39 -7.13 11.24
N GLN A 36 -10.42 -6.19 10.27
CA GLN A 36 -11.38 -5.09 10.31
C GLN A 36 -12.10 -4.80 8.99
N TRP A 37 -11.63 -5.29 7.85
CA TRP A 37 -12.16 -4.83 6.56
C TRP A 37 -13.29 -5.70 6.01
N SER A 38 -13.42 -6.92 6.52
CA SER A 38 -14.52 -7.82 6.13
C SER A 38 -15.88 -7.16 6.39
N GLY A 39 -16.64 -7.01 5.30
CA GLY A 39 -17.97 -6.42 5.30
C GLY A 39 -18.04 -4.89 5.45
N MET A 40 -16.93 -4.15 5.48
CA MET A 40 -17.00 -2.70 5.73
C MET A 40 -17.88 -1.96 4.72
N ALA A 41 -17.91 -2.41 3.46
CA ALA A 41 -18.65 -1.77 2.38
C ALA A 41 -20.17 -1.99 2.50
N GLY A 42 -20.57 -3.12 3.08
CA GLY A 42 -21.91 -3.67 2.93
C GLY A 42 -22.14 -4.33 1.56
N ASP A 43 -23.40 -4.69 1.29
CA ASP A 43 -23.81 -5.44 0.11
C ASP A 43 -25.04 -4.87 -0.62
N ALA A 44 -25.44 -3.64 -0.27
CA ALA A 44 -26.42 -2.89 -1.03
C ALA A 44 -25.93 -2.56 -2.47
N PRO A 45 -26.84 -2.33 -3.43
CA PRO A 45 -26.49 -1.73 -4.72
C PRO A 45 -25.69 -0.42 -4.52
N GLY A 46 -24.56 -0.28 -5.23
CA GLY A 46 -23.60 0.81 -5.02
C GLY A 46 -22.50 0.51 -4.00
N CYS A 47 -22.86 -0.05 -2.82
CA CYS A 47 -21.89 -0.55 -1.84
C CYS A 47 -21.03 -1.67 -2.42
N MET A 48 -21.63 -2.61 -3.16
CA MET A 48 -20.89 -3.69 -3.81
C MET A 48 -19.89 -3.18 -4.86
N GLN A 49 -20.29 -2.21 -5.69
CA GLN A 49 -19.42 -1.64 -6.72
C GLN A 49 -18.25 -0.89 -6.10
N TRP A 50 -18.53 -0.11 -5.04
CA TRP A 50 -17.48 0.56 -4.28
C TRP A 50 -16.53 -0.43 -3.62
N GLY A 51 -17.07 -1.46 -2.94
CA GLY A 51 -16.26 -2.46 -2.25
C GLY A 51 -15.37 -3.27 -3.20
N GLN A 52 -15.87 -3.64 -4.39
CA GLN A 52 -15.06 -4.27 -5.42
C GLN A 52 -13.92 -3.37 -5.91
N ALA A 53 -14.21 -2.10 -6.18
CA ALA A 53 -13.18 -1.14 -6.57
C ALA A 53 -12.16 -0.88 -5.45
N TYR A 54 -12.62 -0.85 -4.19
CA TYR A 54 -11.76 -0.77 -3.01
C TYR A 54 -10.84 -1.99 -2.91
N ASP A 55 -11.39 -3.20 -3.03
CA ASP A 55 -10.63 -4.46 -2.90
C ASP A 55 -9.56 -4.57 -4.00
N GLU A 56 -9.90 -4.18 -5.24
CA GLU A 56 -8.97 -4.13 -6.36
C GLU A 56 -7.84 -3.13 -6.10
N ALA A 57 -8.17 -1.90 -5.70
CA ALA A 57 -7.19 -0.86 -5.41
C ALA A 57 -6.28 -1.22 -4.22
N ALA A 58 -6.86 -1.75 -3.14
CA ALA A 58 -6.13 -2.19 -1.95
C ALA A 58 -5.14 -3.31 -2.30
N ARG A 59 -5.60 -4.31 -3.04
CA ARG A 59 -4.75 -5.43 -3.50
C ARG A 59 -3.66 -4.93 -4.43
N GLY A 60 -3.99 -4.10 -5.42
CA GLY A 60 -3.02 -3.54 -6.36
C GLY A 60 -1.92 -2.72 -5.67
N THR A 61 -2.31 -1.90 -4.69
CA THR A 61 -1.37 -1.06 -3.93
C THR A 61 -0.39 -1.90 -3.11
N LEU A 62 -0.89 -2.85 -2.31
CA LEU A 62 -0.04 -3.72 -1.51
C LEU A 62 0.80 -4.65 -2.39
N GLN A 63 0.25 -5.11 -3.52
CA GLN A 63 0.99 -5.93 -4.48
C GLN A 63 2.16 -5.15 -5.07
N ALA A 64 1.95 -3.89 -5.46
CA ALA A 64 3.01 -3.02 -5.95
C ALA A 64 4.10 -2.79 -4.88
N CYS A 65 3.72 -2.55 -3.63
CA CYS A 65 4.65 -2.41 -2.51
C CYS A 65 5.51 -3.67 -2.31
N ALA A 66 4.88 -4.85 -2.24
CA ALA A 66 5.56 -6.11 -2.06
C ALA A 66 6.50 -6.45 -3.25
N SER A 67 6.04 -6.22 -4.48
CA SER A 67 6.83 -6.40 -5.69
C SER A 67 8.04 -5.46 -5.72
N LEU A 68 7.88 -4.20 -5.30
CA LEU A 68 8.99 -3.25 -5.18
C LEU A 68 10.01 -3.71 -4.14
N ALA A 69 9.57 -4.09 -2.95
CA ALA A 69 10.47 -4.56 -1.89
C ALA A 69 11.25 -5.80 -2.34
N ASN A 70 10.61 -6.72 -3.06
CA ASN A 70 11.30 -7.88 -3.65
C ASN A 70 12.32 -7.45 -4.70
N ALA A 71 11.94 -6.54 -5.62
CA ALA A 71 12.84 -6.04 -6.65
C ALA A 71 14.07 -5.36 -6.05
N LEU A 72 13.90 -4.52 -5.03
CA LEU A 72 14.99 -3.88 -4.31
C LEU A 72 15.90 -4.89 -3.59
N THR A 73 15.32 -5.91 -2.96
CA THR A 73 16.09 -6.98 -2.29
C THR A 73 16.96 -7.75 -3.29
N ASN A 74 16.35 -8.17 -4.40
CA ASN A 74 17.00 -8.90 -5.49
C ASN A 74 18.06 -8.05 -6.19
N TYR A 75 17.76 -6.78 -6.45
CA TYR A 75 18.72 -5.86 -7.05
C TYR A 75 19.89 -5.55 -6.12
N GLY A 76 19.65 -5.41 -4.81
CA GLY A 76 20.71 -5.29 -3.82
C GLY A 76 21.65 -6.50 -3.80
N ALA A 77 21.11 -7.72 -3.95
CA ALA A 77 21.92 -8.93 -4.11
C ALA A 77 22.79 -8.91 -5.37
N VAL A 78 22.26 -8.40 -6.49
CA VAL A 78 23.04 -8.22 -7.74
C VAL A 78 24.16 -7.20 -7.53
N LEU A 79 23.88 -6.06 -6.89
CA LEU A 79 24.89 -5.04 -6.59
C LEU A 79 26.01 -5.62 -5.71
N TYR A 80 25.66 -6.39 -4.67
CA TYR A 80 26.67 -7.06 -3.86
C TYR A 80 27.54 -8.04 -4.67
N ALA A 81 26.94 -8.83 -5.57
CA ALA A 81 27.69 -9.74 -6.44
C ALA A 81 28.67 -8.98 -7.35
N GLN A 82 28.24 -7.84 -7.90
CA GLN A 82 29.10 -6.99 -8.72
C GLN A 82 30.24 -6.37 -7.91
N GLY A 83 29.94 -5.82 -6.73
CA GLY A 83 30.94 -5.29 -5.81
C GLY A 83 31.98 -6.35 -5.42
N TYR A 84 31.53 -7.57 -5.09
CA TYR A 84 32.43 -8.68 -4.77
C TYR A 84 33.39 -8.97 -5.94
N ASN A 85 32.85 -9.13 -7.16
CA ASN A 85 33.67 -9.39 -8.34
C ASN A 85 34.70 -8.28 -8.57
N TRP A 86 34.30 -7.00 -8.46
CA TRP A 86 35.22 -5.87 -8.57
C TRP A 86 36.31 -5.88 -7.50
N GLY A 87 35.96 -6.11 -6.23
CA GLY A 87 36.94 -6.14 -5.16
C GLY A 87 37.94 -7.29 -5.30
N ILE A 88 37.50 -8.45 -5.81
CA ILE A 88 38.40 -9.57 -6.14
C ILE A 88 39.31 -9.22 -7.33
N THR A 89 38.77 -8.68 -8.42
CA THR A 89 39.55 -8.26 -9.60
C THR A 89 40.58 -7.19 -9.25
N ASN A 90 40.20 -6.24 -8.40
CA ASN A 90 41.07 -5.16 -7.92
C ASN A 90 42.09 -5.63 -6.88
N LYS A 91 42.01 -6.89 -6.41
CA LYS A 91 42.84 -7.44 -5.33
C LYS A 91 42.77 -6.57 -4.06
N SER A 92 41.57 -6.09 -3.72
CA SER A 92 41.34 -5.22 -2.55
C SER A 92 41.86 -5.87 -1.26
N SER A 93 42.35 -5.02 -0.34
CA SER A 93 42.81 -5.43 0.98
C SER A 93 42.18 -4.52 2.04
N PRO A 94 41.29 -5.02 2.92
CA PRO A 94 40.80 -6.41 2.97
C PRO A 94 39.95 -6.79 1.75
N PRO A 95 39.82 -8.10 1.43
CA PRO A 95 38.90 -8.54 0.39
C PRO A 95 37.45 -8.23 0.79
N PRO A 96 36.56 -7.97 -0.19
CA PRO A 96 35.14 -7.76 0.08
C PRO A 96 34.52 -9.02 0.72
N PRO A 97 33.57 -8.86 1.68
CA PRO A 97 32.91 -9.99 2.30
C PRO A 97 32.03 -10.73 1.28
N GLN A 98 32.09 -12.07 1.25
CA GLN A 98 31.30 -12.84 0.27
C GLN A 98 29.81 -12.57 0.46
N PRO A 99 29.09 -12.17 -0.61
CA PRO A 99 27.71 -11.76 -0.48
C PRO A 99 26.74 -12.94 -0.50
N ASP A 100 25.64 -12.81 0.26
CA ASP A 100 24.46 -13.65 0.06
C ASP A 100 23.64 -13.12 -1.13
N ILE A 101 23.67 -13.88 -2.21
CA ILE A 101 22.98 -13.57 -3.47
C ILE A 101 21.62 -14.26 -3.60
N SER A 102 21.11 -14.85 -2.50
CA SER A 102 19.78 -15.43 -2.46
C SER A 102 18.73 -14.43 -2.94
N GLN A 103 17.84 -14.92 -3.80
CA GLN A 103 16.76 -14.12 -4.37
C GLN A 103 15.48 -14.40 -3.60
N VAL A 104 14.72 -13.34 -3.32
CA VAL A 104 13.37 -13.47 -2.80
C VAL A 104 12.39 -13.76 -3.95
N GLY A 105 11.54 -14.76 -3.73
CA GLY A 105 10.51 -15.16 -4.68
C GLY A 105 9.32 -14.21 -4.73
N GLU A 106 8.43 -14.46 -5.68
CA GLU A 106 7.20 -13.68 -5.84
C GLU A 106 6.29 -13.81 -4.61
N TYR A 107 5.75 -12.69 -4.15
CA TYR A 107 4.75 -12.65 -3.09
C TYR A 107 3.42 -12.18 -3.68
N LYS A 108 2.36 -12.95 -3.44
CA LYS A 108 1.01 -12.61 -3.89
C LYS A 108 0.17 -12.11 -2.72
N VAL A 109 -0.30 -10.88 -2.82
CA VAL A 109 -1.18 -10.29 -1.81
C VAL A 109 -2.56 -10.96 -1.85
N ALA A 110 -3.01 -11.42 -0.68
CA ALA A 110 -4.37 -11.85 -0.44
C ALA A 110 -5.00 -10.93 0.62
N LEU A 111 -6.20 -10.43 0.34
CA LEU A 111 -7.00 -9.61 1.25
C LEU A 111 -8.42 -10.16 1.32
N PRO A 112 -9.11 -10.07 2.47
CA PRO A 112 -10.53 -10.38 2.55
C PRO A 112 -11.34 -9.36 1.74
N ASN A 113 -12.50 -9.80 1.22
CA ASN A 113 -13.40 -8.90 0.49
C ASN A 113 -14.03 -7.88 1.45
N SER A 114 -14.09 -6.62 1.03
CA SER A 114 -14.75 -5.55 1.79
C SER A 114 -16.28 -5.63 1.73
N THR A 115 -16.84 -6.35 0.75
CA THR A 115 -18.28 -6.59 0.63
C THR A 115 -18.70 -7.84 1.38
N HIS A 116 -19.65 -7.70 2.30
CA HIS A 116 -20.32 -8.82 2.97
C HIS A 116 -21.70 -8.34 3.46
N GLY A 117 -22.61 -9.28 3.76
CA GLY A 117 -23.93 -8.95 4.30
C GLY A 117 -23.85 -8.41 5.74
N THR A 118 -23.64 -7.11 5.88
CA THR A 118 -23.55 -6.42 7.18
C THR A 118 -24.92 -5.92 7.64
N GLY A 119 -25.86 -6.84 7.87
CA GLY A 119 -27.13 -6.53 8.51
C GLY A 119 -27.87 -5.32 7.92
N ILE A 120 -28.60 -4.60 8.77
CA ILE A 120 -29.54 -3.53 8.39
C ILE A 120 -28.91 -2.13 8.29
N GLY A 121 -27.62 -1.97 8.61
CA GLY A 121 -26.91 -0.68 8.49
C GLY A 121 -27.26 0.40 9.53
N PHE A 122 -28.13 0.11 10.50
CA PHE A 122 -28.54 1.02 11.58
C PHE A 122 -28.43 0.36 12.96
N GLY A 123 -28.10 1.16 13.98
CA GLY A 123 -28.12 0.71 15.38
C GLY A 123 -29.53 0.72 15.98
N ASP A 124 -29.81 -0.26 16.85
CA ASP A 124 -31.10 -0.45 17.55
C ASP A 124 -31.27 0.58 18.69
N ASN A 125 -31.38 1.87 18.35
CA ASN A 125 -31.51 2.95 19.32
C ASN A 125 -32.99 3.25 19.70
N GLY A 126 -33.72 2.23 20.16
CA GLY A 126 -34.93 2.36 21.01
C GLY A 126 -36.21 3.05 20.46
N GLY A 127 -37.36 2.66 21.03
CA GLY A 127 -38.63 3.42 21.06
C GLY A 127 -39.69 3.09 20.00
N ALA A 128 -39.31 2.74 18.77
CA ALA A 128 -40.28 2.60 17.67
C ALA A 128 -39.93 1.50 16.66
N LYS A 129 -39.46 0.35 17.17
CA LYS A 129 -38.96 -0.77 16.35
C LYS A 129 -39.93 -1.22 15.26
N GLU A 130 -41.21 -1.37 15.59
CA GLU A 130 -42.23 -1.81 14.63
C GLU A 130 -42.52 -0.77 13.52
N PHE A 131 -42.50 0.53 13.86
CA PHE A 131 -42.66 1.61 12.89
C PHE A 131 -41.43 1.71 11.97
N PHE A 132 -40.23 1.60 12.55
CA PHE A 132 -38.99 1.54 11.78
C PHE A 132 -38.93 0.29 10.91
N ASP A 133 -39.39 -0.87 11.38
CA ASP A 133 -39.43 -2.13 10.61
C ASP A 133 -40.44 -2.06 9.45
N ASP A 134 -41.57 -1.39 9.62
CA ASP A 134 -42.55 -1.17 8.55
C ASP A 134 -42.07 -0.13 7.52
N LEU A 135 -41.45 0.96 7.99
CA LEU A 135 -40.80 1.95 7.13
C LEU A 135 -39.63 1.32 6.36
N PHE A 136 -38.80 0.52 7.02
CA PHE A 136 -37.67 -0.18 6.42
C PHE A 136 -38.14 -1.16 5.36
N ARG A 137 -39.20 -1.96 5.63
CA ARG A 137 -39.82 -2.84 4.62
C ARG A 137 -40.33 -2.05 3.41
N LYS A 138 -40.96 -0.89 3.60
CA LYS A 138 -41.45 -0.05 2.50
C LYS A 138 -40.32 0.56 1.68
N VAL A 139 -39.25 1.01 2.32
CA VAL A 139 -38.05 1.54 1.64
C VAL A 139 -37.34 0.43 0.88
N VAL A 140 -37.16 -0.75 1.48
CA VAL A 140 -36.55 -1.90 0.81
C VAL A 140 -37.36 -2.35 -0.40
N LYS A 141 -38.69 -2.39 -0.25
CA LYS A 141 -39.61 -2.72 -1.35
C LYS A 141 -39.54 -1.71 -2.50
N SER A 142 -39.21 -0.45 -2.22
CA SER A 142 -39.21 0.64 -3.22
C SER A 142 -37.83 0.88 -3.85
N PHE A 143 -36.75 0.67 -3.11
CA PHE A 143 -35.38 1.03 -3.53
C PHE A 143 -34.39 -0.14 -3.52
N GLY A 144 -34.83 -1.35 -3.18
CA GLY A 144 -33.96 -2.52 -3.08
C GLY A 144 -33.29 -2.63 -1.69
N ARG A 145 -31.97 -2.74 -1.61
CA ARG A 145 -31.26 -2.75 -0.32
C ARG A 145 -30.78 -1.35 0.04
N ILE A 146 -30.95 -0.97 1.31
CA ILE A 146 -30.43 0.29 1.85
C ILE A 146 -28.91 0.14 2.07
N PRO A 147 -28.09 1.18 1.80
CA PRO A 147 -26.66 1.16 2.14
C PRO A 147 -26.43 0.70 3.58
N ASN A 148 -25.66 -0.37 3.73
CA ASN A 148 -25.45 -1.07 5.00
C ASN A 148 -23.97 -1.21 5.39
N GLY A 149 -23.12 -0.34 4.86
CA GLY A 149 -21.70 -0.30 5.23
C GLY A 149 -21.49 0.03 6.72
N ASP A 150 -20.37 -0.43 7.26
CA ASP A 150 -19.97 -0.19 8.64
C ASP A 150 -19.07 1.06 8.70
N ALA A 151 -19.65 2.17 9.19
CA ALA A 151 -18.99 3.46 9.22
C ALA A 151 -17.72 3.47 10.10
N ASP A 152 -17.71 2.71 11.20
CA ASP A 152 -16.56 2.61 12.09
C ASP A 152 -15.42 1.85 11.42
N LYS A 153 -15.72 0.75 10.72
CA LYS A 153 -14.73 0.02 9.92
C LYS A 153 -14.19 0.86 8.77
N LEU A 154 -15.06 1.61 8.07
CA LEU A 154 -14.65 2.53 7.01
C LEU A 154 -13.71 3.63 7.54
N GLN A 155 -14.02 4.20 8.72
CA GLN A 155 -13.17 5.22 9.35
C GLN A 155 -11.82 4.65 9.78
N LYS A 156 -11.79 3.42 10.32
CA LYS A 156 -10.53 2.73 10.65
C LYS A 156 -9.69 2.46 9.40
N ALA A 157 -10.31 1.95 8.32
CA ALA A 157 -9.63 1.72 7.05
C ALA A 157 -9.03 3.03 6.50
N TYR A 158 -9.79 4.13 6.53
CA TYR A 158 -9.29 5.46 6.15
C TYR A 158 -8.06 5.87 6.96
N ASN A 159 -8.10 5.73 8.29
CA ASN A 159 -6.98 6.09 9.16
C ASN A 159 -5.74 5.23 8.87
N THR A 160 -5.92 3.92 8.67
CA THR A 160 -4.83 3.00 8.33
C THR A 160 -4.17 3.36 7.00
N TRP A 161 -4.97 3.62 5.96
CA TRP A 161 -4.43 4.03 4.65
C TRP A 161 -3.75 5.40 4.69
N THR A 162 -4.26 6.33 5.50
CA THR A 162 -3.62 7.64 5.71
C THR A 162 -2.27 7.46 6.37
N ALA A 163 -2.19 6.70 7.46
CA ALA A 163 -0.93 6.41 8.14
C ALA A 163 0.08 5.67 7.25
N PHE A 164 -0.39 4.79 6.37
CA PHE A 164 0.44 4.14 5.36
C PHE A 164 1.00 5.16 4.36
N ALA A 165 0.16 6.02 3.79
CA ALA A 165 0.58 7.03 2.82
C ALA A 165 1.56 8.06 3.43
N ASP A 166 1.34 8.46 4.68
CA ASP A 166 2.18 9.43 5.40
C ASP A 166 3.49 8.83 5.92
N ASN A 167 3.65 7.50 5.88
CA ASN A 167 4.88 6.85 6.30
C ASN A 167 6.04 7.29 5.40
N SER A 168 7.12 7.81 5.99
CA SER A 168 8.31 8.27 5.22
C SER A 168 8.91 7.18 4.33
N ALA A 169 8.81 5.90 4.73
CA ALA A 169 9.25 4.78 3.90
C ALA A 169 8.39 4.58 2.64
N ILE A 170 7.21 5.20 2.56
CA ILE A 170 6.28 5.16 1.43
C ILE A 170 6.36 6.46 0.62
N SER A 171 6.28 7.61 1.30
CA SER A 171 6.25 8.93 0.67
C SER A 171 7.60 9.35 0.10
N GLU A 172 8.71 8.92 0.69
CA GLU A 172 10.07 9.27 0.22
C GLU A 172 10.70 8.20 -0.69
N THR A 173 10.01 7.10 -0.98
CA THR A 173 10.56 5.95 -1.74
C THR A 173 11.22 6.36 -3.04
N LEU A 174 10.55 7.20 -3.84
CA LEU A 174 11.06 7.65 -5.13
C LEU A 174 12.38 8.42 -4.97
N TYR A 175 12.44 9.30 -3.98
CA TYR A 175 13.64 10.06 -3.66
C TYR A 175 14.79 9.15 -3.18
N ARG A 176 14.48 8.17 -2.32
CA ARG A 176 15.49 7.21 -1.82
C ARG A 176 16.07 6.34 -2.94
N ILE A 177 15.26 5.95 -3.94
CA ILE A 177 15.76 5.24 -5.13
C ILE A 177 16.74 6.12 -5.93
N MET A 178 16.43 7.41 -6.10
CA MET A 178 17.34 8.35 -6.76
C MET A 178 18.66 8.52 -5.99
N LEU A 179 18.61 8.65 -4.65
CA LEU A 179 19.82 8.72 -3.83
C LEU A 179 20.71 7.48 -3.98
N ILE A 180 20.13 6.30 -4.19
CA ILE A 180 20.91 5.07 -4.47
C ILE A 180 21.57 5.16 -5.85
N SER A 181 20.85 5.69 -6.85
CA SER A 181 21.37 5.90 -8.20
C SER A 181 22.52 6.92 -8.24
N ASP A 182 22.44 7.96 -7.41
CA ASP A 182 23.43 9.04 -7.35
C ASP A 182 24.77 8.59 -6.78
N LEU A 183 24.81 7.48 -6.02
CA LEU A 183 26.06 6.87 -5.55
C LEU A 183 27.02 6.53 -6.70
N PHE A 184 26.50 6.34 -7.91
CA PHE A 184 27.26 5.93 -9.07
C PHE A 184 27.63 7.09 -10.01
N ILE A 185 27.31 8.35 -9.67
CA ILE A 185 27.48 9.48 -10.61
C ILE A 185 28.94 9.69 -11.03
N ASP A 186 29.88 9.48 -10.10
CA ASP A 186 31.31 9.66 -10.31
C ASP A 186 32.02 8.37 -10.77
N MET A 187 31.28 7.31 -11.12
CA MET A 187 31.86 6.07 -11.63
C MET A 187 32.48 6.26 -13.01
N ASP A 188 33.77 5.94 -13.16
CA ASP A 188 34.51 6.06 -14.43
C ASP A 188 33.96 5.17 -15.55
N ASP A 189 33.44 3.98 -15.22
CA ASP A 189 32.84 3.05 -16.18
C ASP A 189 31.45 3.54 -16.60
N SER A 190 31.40 4.34 -17.65
CA SER A 190 30.15 4.94 -18.14
C SER A 190 29.09 3.93 -18.57
N SER A 191 29.52 2.76 -19.06
CA SER A 191 28.61 1.72 -19.56
C SER A 191 27.93 1.01 -18.39
N HIS A 192 28.70 0.54 -17.40
CA HIS A 192 28.11 -0.05 -16.19
C HIS A 192 27.30 0.97 -15.39
N ARG A 193 27.78 2.21 -15.28
CA ARG A 193 27.02 3.30 -14.64
C ARG A 193 25.65 3.46 -15.29
N TYR A 194 25.60 3.50 -16.62
CA TYR A 194 24.34 3.61 -17.36
C TYR A 194 23.40 2.45 -17.05
N GLU A 195 23.89 1.20 -17.06
CA GLU A 195 23.04 0.04 -16.77
C GLU A 195 22.45 0.06 -15.36
N ILE A 196 23.24 0.47 -14.36
CA ILE A 196 22.80 0.57 -12.97
C ILE A 196 21.73 1.63 -12.82
N GLN A 197 22.02 2.84 -13.30
CA GLN A 197 21.11 3.98 -13.22
C GLN A 197 19.83 3.74 -14.03
N HIS A 198 19.92 3.05 -15.17
CA HIS A 198 18.77 2.65 -15.97
C HIS A 198 17.83 1.73 -15.20
N ARG A 199 18.35 0.67 -14.55
CA ARG A 199 17.53 -0.26 -13.75
C ARG A 199 16.87 0.43 -12.55
N LEU A 200 17.58 1.33 -11.87
CA LEU A 200 17.01 2.12 -10.77
C LEU A 200 15.93 3.10 -11.28
N ASN A 201 16.14 3.69 -12.46
CA ASN A 201 15.15 4.56 -13.09
C ASN A 201 13.91 3.78 -13.57
N ASP A 202 14.05 2.53 -14.01
CA ASP A 202 12.91 1.66 -14.35
C ASP A 202 12.04 1.41 -13.11
N LEU A 203 12.66 1.10 -11.96
CA LEU A 203 11.94 0.97 -10.68
C LEU A 203 11.21 2.26 -10.30
N HIS A 204 11.89 3.40 -10.42
CA HIS A 204 11.31 4.71 -10.14
C HIS A 204 10.14 5.06 -11.08
N THR A 205 10.27 4.76 -12.38
CA THR A 205 9.23 5.04 -13.38
C THR A 205 8.01 4.12 -13.21
N ALA A 206 8.24 2.85 -12.93
CA ALA A 206 7.16 1.89 -12.66
C ALA A 206 6.27 2.33 -11.49
N LEU A 207 6.85 2.94 -10.45
CA LEU A 207 6.11 3.48 -9.31
C LEU A 207 5.31 4.74 -9.66
N LYS A 208 5.83 5.63 -10.51
CA LYS A 208 5.06 6.80 -10.96
C LYS A 208 3.81 6.40 -11.76
N LEU A 209 3.92 5.36 -12.59
CA LEU A 209 2.81 4.86 -13.42
C LEU A 209 1.73 4.12 -12.61
N SER A 210 2.10 3.55 -11.45
CA SER A 210 1.15 2.85 -10.58
C SER A 210 0.28 3.77 -9.71
N HIS A 211 0.35 5.10 -9.90
CA HIS A 211 -0.37 6.11 -9.10
C HIS A 211 -0.02 6.05 -7.60
N TRP A 212 1.26 5.82 -7.30
CA TRP A 212 1.85 5.79 -5.96
C TRP A 212 2.33 7.18 -5.49
N PRO A 213 2.12 7.59 -4.22
CA PRO A 213 1.22 7.01 -3.22
C PRO A 213 -0.27 7.30 -3.56
N PRO A 214 -1.24 6.61 -2.93
CA PRO A 214 -2.65 6.56 -3.37
C PRO A 214 -3.47 7.85 -3.09
N ASP A 215 -2.93 9.02 -3.42
CA ASP A 215 -3.56 10.33 -3.23
C ASP A 215 -4.92 10.46 -3.95
N ALA A 216 -5.10 9.70 -5.03
CA ALA A 216 -6.34 9.63 -5.78
C ALA A 216 -7.49 8.96 -4.99
N TRP A 217 -7.16 8.06 -4.06
CA TRP A 217 -8.14 7.32 -3.26
C TRP A 217 -8.62 8.10 -2.04
N LEU A 218 -7.71 8.79 -1.33
CA LEU A 218 -8.03 9.63 -0.17
C LEU A 218 -9.08 10.72 -0.49
N ARG A 219 -9.06 11.27 -1.71
CA ARG A 219 -10.04 12.28 -2.16
C ARG A 219 -11.43 11.69 -2.44
N ARG A 220 -11.51 10.42 -2.88
CA ARG A 220 -12.79 9.74 -3.15
C ARG A 220 -13.44 9.23 -1.87
N SER A 221 -12.66 8.73 -0.90
CA SER A 221 -13.17 8.29 0.40
C SER A 221 -13.75 9.45 1.22
N THR A 222 -13.12 10.63 1.23
CA THR A 222 -13.68 11.83 1.89
C THR A 222 -15.05 12.22 1.35
N THR A 223 -15.31 11.99 0.06
CA THR A 223 -16.58 12.30 -0.58
C THR A 223 -17.69 11.38 -0.09
N ILE A 224 -17.41 10.09 0.08
CA ILE A 224 -18.37 9.10 0.60
C ILE A 224 -18.62 9.30 2.10
N THR A 225 -17.57 9.55 2.91
CA THR A 225 -17.76 9.88 4.34
C THR A 225 -18.52 11.19 4.54
N LYS A 226 -18.43 12.14 3.60
CA LYS A 226 -19.27 13.35 3.59
C LYS A 226 -20.71 13.01 3.23
N GLN A 227 -20.95 12.21 2.18
CA GLN A 227 -22.30 11.79 1.79
C GLN A 227 -23.02 10.99 2.89
N LEU A 228 -22.32 10.08 3.58
CA LEU A 228 -22.87 9.32 4.70
C LEU A 228 -23.17 10.22 5.93
N ARG A 229 -22.38 11.28 6.15
CA ARG A 229 -22.64 12.27 7.21
C ARG A 229 -23.81 13.21 6.91
N HIS A 230 -24.19 13.38 5.64
CA HIS A 230 -25.29 14.27 5.22
C HIS A 230 -26.63 13.54 5.11
N TRP A 231 -26.68 12.24 5.42
CA TRP A 231 -27.94 11.54 5.63
C TRP A 231 -28.62 12.08 6.89
N PRO A 232 -29.93 12.39 6.87
CA PRO A 232 -30.62 13.03 7.99
C PRO A 232 -30.43 12.19 9.26
N GLN A 233 -29.75 12.78 10.25
CA GLN A 233 -29.70 12.24 11.60
C GLN A 233 -31.10 12.38 12.21
N PRO A 234 -31.62 11.35 12.90
CA PRO A 234 -32.89 11.47 13.61
C PRO A 234 -32.79 12.62 14.62
N ALA A 235 -33.78 13.52 14.58
CA ALA A 235 -33.79 14.74 15.40
C ALA A 235 -33.71 14.39 16.90
N PRO A 236 -32.96 15.16 17.71
CA PRO A 236 -32.92 14.95 19.15
C PRO A 236 -34.34 15.12 19.69
N THR A 237 -34.87 14.05 20.27
CA THR A 237 -36.16 14.04 20.97
C THR A 237 -36.11 15.08 22.09
N ARG A 238 -36.91 16.14 21.95
CA ARG A 238 -37.20 17.05 23.05
C ARG A 238 -38.04 16.28 24.07
N SER A 239 -37.47 16.08 25.25
CA SER A 239 -38.17 15.56 26.41
C SER A 239 -39.36 16.45 26.72
N ILE A 240 -40.56 15.85 26.80
CA ILE A 240 -41.72 16.38 27.52
C ILE A 240 -41.99 15.40 28.66
#